data_AF-A0A7S1DW23-F1
#
_entry.id   AF-A0A7S1DW23-F1
#
_cell.length_a   1.000
_cell.length_b   1.000
_cell.length_c   1.000
_cell.angle_alpha   90.00
_cell.angle_beta   90.00
_cell.angle_gamma   90.00
#
_symmetry.space_group_name_H-M   'P 1'
#
loop_
_entity.id
_entity.type
_entity.pdbx_description
1 polymer ?
#
loop_
_entity_poly.entity_id
_entity_poly.type
_entity_poly.pdbx_seq_one_letter_code
_entity_poly.pdbx_strand_id
1 'polypeptide(L)'
;MSPDDALDSVGLKKELEQAKSQASALTVRVSELEAAPRGGGREAELEAEAEGLKRALEAIKPELDHALALNGEVERQLAEAEAQAERRGGELEAANRELEAARAEGAGERARLEGLLREALAKNEAASGAMELLEGKIATSSGSSTARVGELEGQLGQLRQELAAAKARVGELEEAQKAQQGALEAAQKALEAAQVSQKDQGSHEEAQKAAKEDSAKLHRELDDAVAAASAERESAGKAKAKVLDLETQLAKAHADLAAAASSAPASQPVAAVGASAEELERERRRADEAVSRREAAEAARGEAERELAGLRGAGSVHEQIVNALKAQVEAADAEKAALRQQVESLQSMREASTGSAGAVGAEFRKNLEVALADKAQLDIELFATKQQCVALEQRLSEALKAGGG
;
A
#
# COMPACT_ATOMS: atom_id res chain seq x y z
N MET A 1 -52.20 44.87 -6.03
CA MET A 1 -53.24 45.87 -5.75
C MET A 1 -52.86 47.09 -6.54
N SER A 2 -53.78 47.60 -7.36
CA SER A 2 -53.57 48.86 -8.06
C SER A 2 -53.47 50.00 -7.03
N PRO A 3 -52.68 51.06 -7.27
CA PRO A 3 -52.71 52.27 -6.46
C PRO A 3 -54.12 52.84 -6.24
N ASP A 4 -54.99 52.67 -7.24
CA ASP A 4 -56.41 53.04 -7.14
C ASP A 4 -57.16 52.23 -6.07
N ASP A 5 -56.79 50.96 -5.85
CA ASP A 5 -57.44 50.09 -4.86
C ASP A 5 -57.08 50.50 -3.42
N ALA A 6 -55.90 51.10 -3.22
CA ALA A 6 -55.45 51.55 -1.91
C ALA A 6 -56.16 52.86 -1.49
N LEU A 7 -56.37 53.79 -2.44
CA LEU A 7 -57.10 55.05 -2.20
C LEU A 7 -58.59 54.84 -1.94
N ASP A 8 -59.20 53.85 -2.60
CA ASP A 8 -60.59 53.46 -2.34
C ASP A 8 -60.78 52.85 -0.94
N SER A 9 -59.74 52.21 -0.39
CA SER A 9 -59.81 51.54 0.92
C SER A 9 -59.88 52.47 2.13
N VAL A 10 -59.42 53.72 2.01
CA VAL A 10 -59.37 54.68 3.12
C VAL A 10 -60.58 55.63 3.13
N GLY A 11 -61.50 55.54 2.15
CA GLY A 11 -62.70 56.39 2.08
C GLY A 11 -62.44 57.87 1.75
N LEU A 12 -61.18 58.33 1.80
CA LEU A 12 -60.76 59.71 1.55
C LEU A 12 -61.08 60.19 0.13
N LYS A 13 -60.98 59.32 -0.88
CA LYS A 13 -61.35 59.65 -2.27
C LYS A 13 -62.84 59.98 -2.39
N LYS A 14 -63.67 59.24 -1.68
CA LYS A 14 -65.12 59.46 -1.63
C LYS A 14 -65.47 60.74 -0.87
N GLU A 15 -64.80 61.02 0.24
CA GLU A 15 -64.97 62.24 1.02
C GLU A 15 -64.52 63.49 0.24
N LEU A 16 -63.38 63.42 -0.47
CA LEU A 16 -62.88 64.50 -1.32
C LEU A 16 -63.83 64.78 -2.50
N GLU A 17 -64.31 63.74 -3.19
CA GLU A 17 -65.28 63.91 -4.28
C GLU A 17 -66.63 64.42 -3.77
N GLN A 18 -67.06 64.01 -2.57
CA GLN A 18 -68.24 64.55 -1.92
C GLN A 18 -68.07 66.03 -1.56
N ALA A 19 -66.93 66.43 -1.00
CA ALA A 19 -66.61 67.83 -0.69
C ALA A 19 -66.53 68.71 -1.94
N LYS A 20 -65.88 68.23 -3.01
CA LYS A 20 -65.84 68.92 -4.32
C LYS A 20 -67.24 69.09 -4.93
N SER A 21 -68.05 68.04 -4.86
CA SER A 21 -69.44 68.07 -5.34
C SER A 21 -70.29 69.09 -4.56
N GLN A 22 -70.18 69.09 -3.22
CA GLN A 22 -70.85 70.06 -2.35
C GLN A 22 -70.40 71.50 -2.63
N ALA A 23 -69.09 71.75 -2.74
CA ALA A 23 -68.56 73.07 -3.07
C ALA A 23 -69.01 73.56 -4.46
N SER A 24 -69.05 72.66 -5.44
CA SER A 24 -69.54 72.96 -6.80
C SER A 24 -71.02 73.31 -6.79
N ALA A 25 -71.85 72.54 -6.08
CA ALA A 25 -73.28 72.79 -5.95
C ALA A 25 -73.58 74.14 -5.24
N LEU A 26 -72.82 74.48 -4.19
CA LEU A 26 -72.92 75.77 -3.52
C LEU A 26 -72.52 76.93 -4.45
N THR A 27 -71.44 76.76 -5.23
CA THR A 27 -70.97 77.77 -6.19
C THR A 27 -72.01 78.08 -7.26
N VAL A 28 -72.65 77.04 -7.82
CA VAL A 28 -73.73 77.18 -8.79
C VAL A 28 -74.92 77.90 -8.18
N ARG A 29 -75.35 77.52 -6.97
CA ARG A 29 -76.50 78.13 -6.30
C ARG A 29 -76.28 79.59 -5.92
N VAL A 30 -75.06 79.96 -5.50
CA VAL A 30 -74.68 81.37 -5.29
C VAL A 30 -74.78 82.15 -6.61
N SER A 31 -74.28 81.58 -7.72
CA SER A 31 -74.33 82.21 -9.04
C SER A 31 -75.77 82.39 -9.55
N GLU A 32 -76.65 81.42 -9.31
CA GLU A 32 -78.07 81.49 -9.65
C GLU A 32 -78.82 82.57 -8.87
N LEU A 33 -78.56 82.69 -7.56
CA LEU A 33 -79.14 83.72 -6.70
C LEU A 33 -78.65 85.12 -7.07
N GLU A 34 -77.38 85.27 -7.46
CA GLU A 34 -76.82 86.55 -7.92
C GLU A 34 -77.39 87.00 -9.27
N ALA A 35 -77.83 86.07 -10.12
CA ALA A 35 -78.43 86.35 -11.42
C ALA A 35 -79.96 86.61 -11.38
N ALA A 36 -80.63 86.39 -10.24
CA ALA A 36 -82.07 86.55 -10.12
C ALA A 36 -82.53 88.03 -10.23
N PRO A 37 -83.64 88.34 -10.92
CA PRO A 37 -84.12 89.71 -11.10
C PRO A 37 -84.54 90.34 -9.76
N ARG A 38 -83.93 91.48 -9.43
CA ARG A 38 -84.22 92.28 -8.24
C ARG A 38 -85.54 93.03 -8.44
N GLY A 39 -86.65 92.39 -8.07
CA GLY A 39 -87.97 92.98 -8.14
C GLY A 39 -88.90 92.51 -7.02
N GLY A 40 -88.79 93.14 -5.84
CA GLY A 40 -89.86 93.24 -4.86
C GLY A 40 -89.85 92.20 -3.71
N GLY A 41 -89.88 92.68 -2.46
CA GLY A 41 -90.18 91.95 -1.21
C GLY A 41 -89.26 90.80 -0.79
N ARG A 42 -88.81 89.97 -1.73
CA ARG A 42 -87.98 88.77 -1.57
C ARG A 42 -86.48 89.05 -1.74
N GLU A 43 -86.08 90.27 -2.12
CA GLU A 43 -84.67 90.62 -2.31
C GLU A 43 -83.84 90.45 -1.03
N ALA A 44 -84.37 90.87 0.13
CA ALA A 44 -83.67 90.73 1.40
C ALA A 44 -83.53 89.25 1.83
N GLU A 45 -84.49 88.39 1.47
CA GLU A 45 -84.42 86.95 1.73
C GLU A 45 -83.38 86.27 0.83
N LEU A 46 -83.34 86.62 -0.47
CA LEU A 46 -82.36 86.10 -1.43
C LEU A 46 -80.94 86.59 -1.12
N GLU A 47 -80.78 87.83 -0.66
CA GLU A 47 -79.48 88.38 -0.23
C GLU A 47 -78.99 87.71 1.06
N ALA A 48 -79.88 87.46 2.02
CA ALA A 48 -79.55 86.69 3.22
C ALA A 48 -79.20 85.22 2.91
N GLU A 49 -79.90 84.57 1.97
CA GLU A 49 -79.57 83.21 1.50
C GLU A 49 -78.21 83.20 0.79
N ALA A 50 -77.93 84.16 -0.10
CA ALA A 50 -76.65 84.27 -0.79
C ALA A 50 -75.47 84.51 0.17
N GLU A 51 -75.62 85.39 1.17
CA GLU A 51 -74.63 85.60 2.22
C GLU A 51 -74.44 84.37 3.11
N GLY A 52 -75.51 83.64 3.41
CA GLY A 52 -75.46 82.37 4.13
C GLY A 52 -74.67 81.30 3.36
N LEU A 53 -74.91 81.17 2.06
CA LEU A 53 -74.17 80.25 1.18
C LEU A 53 -72.70 80.66 1.00
N LYS A 54 -72.40 81.97 0.90
CA LYS A 54 -71.01 82.46 0.86
C LYS A 54 -70.25 82.12 2.13
N ARG A 55 -70.87 82.29 3.31
CA ARG A 55 -70.27 81.88 4.58
C ARG A 55 -70.08 80.37 4.68
N ALA A 56 -71.03 79.58 4.18
CA ALA A 56 -70.89 78.12 4.12
C ALA A 56 -69.74 77.70 3.18
N LEU A 57 -69.58 78.39 2.05
CA LEU A 57 -68.50 78.13 1.09
C LEU A 57 -67.14 78.48 1.69
N GLU A 58 -67.02 79.64 2.36
CA GLU A 58 -65.80 80.01 3.09
C GLU A 58 -65.51 79.09 4.29
N ALA A 59 -66.54 78.51 4.93
CA ALA A 59 -66.36 77.52 6.00
C ALA A 59 -65.84 76.17 5.50
N ILE A 60 -66.24 75.75 4.28
CA ILE A 60 -65.81 74.46 3.67
C ILE A 60 -64.41 74.57 3.05
N LYS A 61 -64.00 75.75 2.59
CA LYS A 61 -62.69 75.99 1.96
C LYS A 61 -61.49 75.44 2.75
N PRO A 62 -61.31 75.68 4.07
CA PRO A 62 -60.20 75.10 4.82
C PRO A 62 -60.27 73.56 4.91
N GLU A 63 -61.46 72.97 4.91
CA GLU A 63 -61.62 71.50 4.89
C GLU A 63 -61.19 70.93 3.54
N LEU A 64 -61.53 71.61 2.43
CA LEU A 64 -61.08 71.23 1.08
C LEU A 64 -59.57 71.37 0.93
N ASP A 65 -58.98 72.47 1.40
CA ASP A 65 -57.52 72.70 1.37
C ASP A 65 -56.79 71.63 2.21
N HIS A 66 -57.33 71.26 3.38
CA HIS A 66 -56.79 70.19 4.20
C HIS A 66 -56.88 68.82 3.50
N ALA A 67 -58.02 68.50 2.89
CA ALA A 67 -58.21 67.24 2.16
C ALA A 67 -57.27 67.13 0.95
N LEU A 68 -57.04 68.23 0.22
CA LEU A 68 -56.06 68.27 -0.87
C LEU A 68 -54.63 68.09 -0.37
N ALA A 69 -54.27 68.70 0.76
CA ALA A 69 -52.96 68.52 1.38
C ALA A 69 -52.74 67.06 1.83
N LEU A 70 -53.74 66.43 2.44
CA LEU A 70 -53.71 65.01 2.82
C LEU A 70 -53.58 64.12 1.58
N ASN A 71 -54.33 64.38 0.51
CA ASN A 71 -54.22 63.60 -0.72
C ASN A 71 -52.81 63.68 -1.32
N GLY A 72 -52.22 64.88 -1.36
CA GLY A 72 -50.84 65.06 -1.82
C GLY A 72 -49.80 64.35 -0.94
N GLU A 73 -50.05 64.23 0.37
CA GLU A 73 -49.19 63.46 1.28
C GLU A 73 -49.33 61.95 1.04
N VAL A 74 -50.55 61.45 0.85
CA VAL A 74 -50.79 60.03 0.53
C VAL A 74 -50.13 59.65 -0.80
N GLU A 75 -50.22 60.51 -1.83
CA GLU A 75 -49.55 60.29 -3.11
C GLU A 75 -48.02 60.22 -2.97
N ARG A 76 -47.42 61.08 -2.13
CA ARG A 76 -45.97 61.00 -1.83
C ARG A 76 -45.60 59.72 -1.12
N GLN A 77 -46.37 59.32 -0.10
CA GLN A 77 -46.11 58.10 0.65
C GLN A 77 -46.26 56.85 -0.22
N LEU A 78 -47.24 56.85 -1.12
CA LEU A 78 -47.42 55.80 -2.12
C LEU A 78 -46.21 55.72 -3.06
N ALA A 79 -45.79 56.85 -3.63
CA ALA A 79 -44.62 56.89 -4.53
C ALA A 79 -43.33 56.45 -3.81
N GLU A 80 -43.16 56.82 -2.53
CA GLU A 80 -42.03 56.35 -1.73
C GLU A 80 -42.10 54.84 -1.46
N ALA A 81 -43.29 54.31 -1.13
CA ALA A 81 -43.49 52.88 -0.92
C ALA A 81 -43.24 52.08 -2.20
N GLU A 82 -43.66 52.57 -3.36
CA GLU A 82 -43.39 51.98 -4.67
C GLU A 82 -41.88 51.98 -4.96
N ALA A 83 -41.20 53.11 -4.79
CA ALA A 83 -39.75 53.19 -4.97
C ALA A 83 -38.98 52.26 -4.00
N GLN A 84 -39.45 52.11 -2.76
CA GLN A 84 -38.88 51.16 -1.80
C GLN A 84 -39.13 49.71 -2.22
N ALA A 85 -40.32 49.39 -2.75
CA ALA A 85 -40.65 48.06 -3.24
C ALA A 85 -39.79 47.69 -4.47
N GLU A 86 -39.57 48.63 -5.40
CA GLU A 86 -38.69 48.43 -6.55
C GLU A 86 -37.24 48.18 -6.13
N ARG A 87 -36.71 48.97 -5.18
CA ARG A 87 -35.36 48.75 -4.63
C ARG A 87 -35.21 47.37 -4.01
N ARG A 88 -36.16 46.97 -3.15
CA ARG A 88 -36.17 45.63 -2.53
C ARG A 88 -36.31 44.52 -3.58
N GLY A 89 -37.11 44.73 -4.62
CA GLY A 89 -37.21 43.81 -5.75
C GLY A 89 -35.87 43.62 -6.45
N GLY A 90 -35.17 44.71 -6.76
CA GLY A 90 -33.83 44.66 -7.36
C GLY A 90 -32.78 43.99 -6.49
N GLU A 91 -32.79 44.25 -5.18
CA GLU A 91 -31.91 43.58 -4.20
C GLU A 91 -32.18 42.08 -4.13
N LEU A 92 -33.45 41.66 -4.11
CA LEU A 92 -33.83 40.25 -4.11
C LEU A 92 -33.44 39.54 -5.41
N GLU A 93 -33.59 40.21 -6.56
CA GLU A 93 -33.13 39.66 -7.84
C GLU A 93 -31.60 39.48 -7.87
N ALA A 94 -30.84 40.47 -7.37
CA ALA A 94 -29.39 40.38 -7.29
C ALA A 94 -28.95 39.22 -6.37
N ALA A 95 -29.53 39.13 -5.18
CA ALA A 95 -29.27 38.03 -4.25
C ALA A 95 -29.63 36.66 -4.85
N ASN A 96 -30.72 36.57 -5.62
CA ASN A 96 -31.09 35.32 -6.29
C ASN A 96 -30.10 34.94 -7.39
N ARG A 97 -29.58 35.91 -8.17
CA ARG A 97 -28.52 35.66 -9.16
C ARG A 97 -27.22 35.18 -8.49
N GLU A 98 -26.85 35.75 -7.34
CA GLU A 98 -25.69 35.30 -6.57
C GLU A 98 -25.87 33.88 -6.02
N LEU A 99 -27.05 33.56 -5.50
CA LEU A 99 -27.37 32.20 -5.03
C LEU A 99 -27.32 31.17 -6.16
N GLU A 100 -27.85 31.49 -7.34
CA GLU A 100 -27.77 30.61 -8.51
C GLU A 100 -26.32 30.42 -8.99
N ALA A 101 -25.50 31.48 -8.98
CA ALA A 101 -24.07 31.37 -9.29
C ALA A 101 -23.33 30.47 -8.30
N ALA A 102 -23.57 30.65 -6.99
CA ALA A 102 -22.98 29.81 -5.95
C ALA A 102 -23.43 28.34 -6.05
N ARG A 103 -24.69 28.09 -6.42
CA ARG A 103 -25.20 26.74 -6.68
C ARG A 103 -24.51 26.09 -7.89
N ALA A 104 -24.29 26.85 -8.97
CA ALA A 104 -23.59 26.37 -10.14
C ALA A 104 -22.12 26.03 -9.84
N GLU A 105 -21.43 26.87 -9.07
CA GLU A 105 -20.07 26.63 -8.61
C GLU A 105 -19.99 25.37 -7.73
N GLY A 106 -20.87 25.26 -6.73
CA GLY A 106 -20.93 24.08 -5.87
C GLY A 106 -21.28 22.79 -6.63
N ALA A 107 -22.10 22.86 -7.69
CA ALA A 107 -22.35 21.72 -8.58
C ALA A 107 -21.10 21.32 -9.38
N GLY A 108 -20.33 22.31 -9.86
CA GLY A 108 -19.05 22.08 -10.55
C GLY A 108 -18.00 21.41 -9.65
N GLU A 109 -17.87 21.87 -8.40
CA GLU A 109 -16.97 21.25 -7.42
C GLU A 109 -17.36 19.81 -7.09
N ARG A 110 -18.65 19.54 -6.89
CA ARG A 110 -19.15 18.18 -6.66
C ARG A 110 -18.83 17.26 -7.84
N ALA A 111 -19.07 17.71 -9.07
CA ALA A 111 -18.76 16.93 -10.26
C ALA A 111 -17.25 16.63 -10.36
N ARG A 112 -16.38 17.59 -10.00
CA ARG A 112 -14.93 17.39 -9.94
C ARG A 112 -14.53 16.36 -8.88
N LEU A 113 -15.08 16.46 -7.67
CA LEU A 113 -14.80 15.51 -6.58
C LEU A 113 -15.28 14.09 -6.92
N GLU A 114 -16.46 13.95 -7.53
CA GLU A 114 -16.94 12.66 -8.03
C GLU A 114 -16.03 12.08 -9.12
N GLY A 115 -15.50 12.92 -10.01
CA GLY A 115 -14.52 12.49 -11.01
C GLY A 115 -13.26 11.92 -10.36
N LEU A 116 -12.69 12.63 -9.39
CA LEU A 116 -11.51 12.17 -8.63
C LEU A 116 -11.80 10.87 -7.85
N LEU A 117 -12.98 10.74 -7.26
CA LEU A 117 -13.38 9.52 -6.55
C LEU A 117 -13.47 8.32 -7.49
N ARG A 118 -14.09 8.49 -8.68
CA ARG A 118 -14.16 7.43 -9.70
C ARG A 118 -12.77 7.02 -10.18
N GLU A 119 -11.87 7.97 -10.39
CA GLU A 119 -10.48 7.67 -10.76
C GLU A 119 -9.74 6.90 -9.66
N ALA A 120 -9.91 7.30 -8.40
CA ALA A 120 -9.31 6.60 -7.27
C ALA A 120 -9.84 5.17 -7.11
N LEU A 121 -11.15 4.96 -7.30
CA LEU A 121 -11.76 3.63 -7.29
C LEU A 121 -11.23 2.76 -8.42
N ALA A 122 -11.13 3.27 -9.64
CA ALA A 122 -10.57 2.53 -10.77
C ALA A 122 -9.10 2.12 -10.53
N LYS A 123 -8.30 3.00 -9.90
CA LYS A 123 -6.91 2.67 -9.50
C LYS A 123 -6.87 1.59 -8.43
N ASN A 124 -7.79 1.62 -7.48
CA ASN A 124 -7.88 0.61 -6.43
C ASN A 124 -8.28 -0.76 -7.02
N GLU A 125 -9.28 -0.80 -7.89
CA GLU A 125 -9.69 -2.02 -8.59
C GLU A 125 -8.53 -2.61 -9.42
N ALA A 126 -7.78 -1.77 -10.14
CA ALA A 126 -6.59 -2.23 -10.87
C ALA A 126 -5.50 -2.79 -9.95
N ALA A 127 -5.26 -2.14 -8.80
CA ALA A 127 -4.30 -2.62 -7.80
C ALA A 127 -4.76 -3.96 -7.18
N SER A 128 -6.05 -4.10 -6.88
CA SER A 128 -6.64 -5.34 -6.35
C SER A 128 -6.49 -6.48 -7.35
N GLY A 129 -6.77 -6.25 -8.63
CA GLY A 129 -6.55 -7.26 -9.69
C GLY A 129 -5.08 -7.65 -9.85
N ALA A 130 -4.15 -6.70 -9.68
CA ALA A 130 -2.72 -7.01 -9.69
C ALA A 130 -2.29 -7.86 -8.48
N MET A 131 -2.87 -7.63 -7.29
CA MET A 131 -2.61 -8.46 -6.10
C MET A 131 -3.13 -9.88 -6.29
N GLU A 132 -4.35 -10.06 -6.82
CA GLU A 132 -4.92 -11.38 -7.09
C GLU A 132 -4.02 -12.20 -8.05
N LEU A 133 -3.46 -11.55 -9.08
CA LEU A 133 -2.49 -12.19 -9.97
C LEU A 133 -1.18 -12.59 -9.27
N LEU A 134 -0.69 -11.77 -8.33
CA LEU A 134 0.50 -12.09 -7.54
C LEU A 134 0.24 -13.25 -6.58
N GLU A 135 -0.92 -13.27 -5.91
CA GLU A 135 -1.35 -14.40 -5.07
C GLU A 135 -1.43 -15.69 -5.88
N GLY A 136 -2.01 -15.63 -7.09
CA GLY A 136 -2.03 -16.77 -8.01
C GLY A 136 -0.62 -17.27 -8.37
N LYS A 137 0.32 -16.35 -8.67
CA LYS A 137 1.72 -16.71 -8.94
C LYS A 137 2.38 -17.36 -7.73
N ILE A 138 2.23 -16.78 -6.53
CA ILE A 138 2.80 -17.33 -5.28
C ILE A 138 2.24 -18.73 -5.00
N ALA A 139 0.93 -18.93 -5.19
CA ALA A 139 0.30 -20.24 -5.01
C ALA A 139 0.89 -21.28 -5.97
N THR A 140 1.06 -20.91 -7.25
CA THR A 140 1.66 -21.83 -8.25
C THR A 140 3.13 -22.14 -7.96
N SER A 141 3.94 -21.14 -7.56
CA SER A 141 5.34 -21.37 -7.21
C SER A 141 5.49 -22.22 -5.95
N SER A 142 4.68 -21.94 -4.92
CA SER A 142 4.65 -22.74 -3.69
C SER A 142 4.28 -24.20 -3.95
N GLY A 143 3.27 -24.44 -4.80
CA GLY A 143 2.90 -25.78 -5.23
C GLY A 143 4.04 -26.52 -5.95
N SER A 144 4.74 -25.83 -6.86
CA SER A 144 5.89 -26.40 -7.58
C SER A 144 7.06 -26.73 -6.65
N SER A 145 7.43 -25.82 -5.73
CA SER A 145 8.49 -26.06 -4.76
C SER A 145 8.16 -27.20 -3.81
N THR A 146 6.91 -27.30 -3.35
CA THR A 146 6.46 -28.40 -2.50
C THR A 146 6.57 -29.76 -3.21
N ALA A 147 6.17 -29.82 -4.48
CA ALA A 147 6.32 -31.03 -5.29
C ALA A 147 7.79 -31.44 -5.44
N ARG A 148 8.68 -30.47 -5.67
CA ARG A 148 10.13 -30.73 -5.80
C ARG A 148 10.76 -31.24 -4.50
N VAL A 149 10.35 -30.69 -3.35
CA VAL A 149 10.79 -31.19 -2.04
C VAL A 149 10.37 -32.65 -1.86
N GLY A 150 9.11 -32.99 -2.15
CA GLY A 150 8.64 -34.38 -2.05
C GLY A 150 9.40 -35.34 -2.97
N GLU A 151 9.78 -34.90 -4.17
CA GLU A 151 10.62 -35.70 -5.09
C GLU A 151 12.01 -35.98 -4.49
N LEU A 152 12.67 -34.95 -3.95
CA LEU A 152 14.00 -35.08 -3.34
C LEU A 152 13.97 -35.94 -2.07
N GLU A 153 12.95 -35.79 -1.22
CA GLU A 153 12.75 -36.65 -0.05
C GLU A 153 12.61 -38.13 -0.46
N GLY A 154 11.88 -38.40 -1.55
CA GLY A 154 11.75 -39.73 -2.13
C GLY A 154 13.08 -40.32 -2.60
N GLN A 155 13.86 -39.56 -3.38
CA GLN A 155 15.18 -39.98 -3.86
C GLN A 155 16.16 -40.26 -2.71
N LEU A 156 16.14 -39.42 -1.68
CA LEU A 156 17.00 -39.55 -0.50
C LEU A 156 16.62 -40.79 0.33
N GLY A 157 15.32 -41.09 0.44
CA GLY A 157 14.82 -42.34 1.01
C GLY A 157 15.36 -43.59 0.30
N GLN A 158 15.36 -43.59 -1.04
CA GLN A 158 15.90 -44.69 -1.85
C GLN A 158 17.41 -44.88 -1.64
N LEU A 159 18.19 -43.81 -1.70
CA LEU A 159 19.65 -43.90 -1.50
C LEU A 159 20.05 -44.35 -0.10
N ARG A 160 19.29 -43.96 0.94
CA ARG A 160 19.51 -44.47 2.30
C ARG A 160 19.33 -45.99 2.39
N GLN A 161 18.36 -46.55 1.66
CA GLN A 161 18.16 -48.00 1.58
C GLN A 161 19.32 -48.68 0.84
N GLU A 162 19.75 -48.12 -0.30
CA GLU A 162 20.90 -48.64 -1.05
C GLU A 162 22.20 -48.61 -0.21
N LEU A 163 22.44 -47.51 0.52
CA LEU A 163 23.60 -47.40 1.40
C LEU A 163 23.56 -48.42 2.55
N ALA A 164 22.38 -48.67 3.12
CA ALA A 164 22.21 -49.68 4.15
C ALA A 164 22.51 -51.09 3.60
N ALA A 165 22.01 -51.40 2.40
CA ALA A 165 22.28 -52.67 1.72
C ALA A 165 23.78 -52.83 1.40
N ALA A 166 24.45 -51.79 0.91
CA ALA A 166 25.88 -51.81 0.63
C ALA A 166 26.72 -52.03 1.91
N LYS A 167 26.37 -51.36 3.01
CA LYS A 167 27.04 -51.56 4.31
C LYS A 167 26.89 -53.00 4.82
N ALA A 168 25.70 -53.60 4.67
CA ALA A 168 25.49 -54.99 5.05
C ALA A 168 26.41 -55.94 4.25
N ARG A 169 26.49 -55.76 2.92
CA ARG A 169 27.40 -56.53 2.06
C ARG A 169 28.87 -56.37 2.44
N VAL A 170 29.32 -55.16 2.74
CA VAL A 170 30.70 -54.92 3.21
C VAL A 170 30.96 -55.67 4.51
N GLY A 171 30.02 -55.66 5.46
CA GLY A 171 30.15 -56.44 6.70
C GLY A 171 30.25 -57.95 6.46
N GLU A 172 29.44 -58.49 5.54
CA GLU A 172 29.52 -59.91 5.14
C GLU A 172 30.88 -60.26 4.51
N LEU A 173 31.42 -59.39 3.66
CA LEU A 173 32.73 -59.58 3.04
C LEU A 173 33.88 -59.50 4.05
N GLU A 174 33.82 -58.60 5.02
CA GLU A 174 34.83 -58.49 6.08
C GLU A 174 34.86 -59.73 6.98
N GLU A 175 33.70 -60.29 7.33
CA GLU A 175 33.63 -61.54 8.09
C GLU A 175 34.14 -62.73 7.26
N ALA A 176 33.83 -62.80 5.96
CA ALA A 176 34.38 -63.80 5.06
C ALA A 176 35.92 -63.70 4.96
N GLN A 177 36.45 -62.48 4.86
CA GLN A 177 37.90 -62.24 4.83
C GLN A 177 38.58 -62.71 6.13
N LYS A 178 38.01 -62.38 7.31
CA LYS A 178 38.55 -62.86 8.59
C LYS A 178 38.54 -64.39 8.67
N ALA A 179 37.46 -65.03 8.22
CA ALA A 179 37.36 -66.48 8.20
C ALA A 179 38.43 -67.12 7.29
N GLN A 180 38.66 -66.56 6.10
CA GLN A 180 39.73 -67.01 5.20
C GLN A 180 41.12 -66.79 5.80
N GLN A 181 41.37 -65.63 6.41
CA GLN A 181 42.66 -65.33 7.05
C GLN A 181 42.96 -66.30 8.20
N GLY A 182 41.96 -66.62 9.03
CA GLY A 182 42.09 -67.64 10.07
C GLY A 182 42.36 -69.05 9.51
N ALA A 183 41.73 -69.42 8.40
CA ALA A 183 42.02 -70.69 7.71
C ALA A 183 43.46 -70.74 7.16
N LEU A 184 43.97 -69.60 6.67
CA LEU A 184 45.32 -69.47 6.15
C LEU A 184 46.38 -69.60 7.25
N GLU A 185 46.18 -68.94 8.40
CA GLU A 185 47.03 -69.10 9.58
C GLU A 185 47.03 -70.54 10.11
N ALA A 186 45.87 -71.20 10.12
CA ALA A 186 45.76 -72.60 10.50
C ALA A 186 46.53 -73.52 9.52
N ALA A 187 46.42 -73.27 8.21
CA ALA A 187 47.16 -73.99 7.19
C ALA A 187 48.69 -73.77 7.33
N GLN A 188 49.13 -72.54 7.60
CA GLN A 188 50.54 -72.24 7.87
C GLN A 188 51.07 -72.96 9.11
N LYS A 189 50.33 -72.93 10.23
CA LYS A 189 50.70 -73.70 11.43
C LYS A 189 50.75 -75.20 11.19
N ALA A 190 49.83 -75.74 10.40
CA ALA A 190 49.86 -77.16 10.01
C ALA A 190 51.09 -77.48 9.15
N LEU A 191 51.46 -76.58 8.23
CA LEU A 191 52.68 -76.70 7.43
C LEU A 191 53.94 -76.65 8.30
N GLU A 192 54.04 -75.73 9.25
CA GLU A 192 55.15 -75.64 10.21
C GLU A 192 55.23 -76.88 11.10
N ALA A 193 54.10 -77.38 11.60
CA ALA A 193 54.05 -78.62 12.37
C ALA A 193 54.54 -79.83 11.54
N ALA A 194 54.18 -79.90 10.25
CA ALA A 194 54.70 -80.91 9.33
C ALA A 194 56.21 -80.77 9.08
N GLN A 195 56.75 -79.54 9.08
CA GLN A 195 58.20 -79.27 8.98
C GLN A 195 58.97 -79.59 10.27
N VAL A 196 58.33 -79.57 11.44
CA VAL A 196 58.97 -79.95 12.71
C VAL A 196 58.97 -81.48 12.91
N SER A 197 57.93 -82.18 12.44
CA SER A 197 57.89 -83.66 12.40
C SER A 197 58.83 -84.27 11.34
N GLN A 198 59.44 -83.45 10.48
CA GLN A 198 60.33 -83.80 9.37
C GLN A 198 61.69 -84.41 9.77
N LYS A 199 61.98 -84.53 11.08
CA LYS A 199 63.22 -85.16 11.54
C LYS A 199 63.25 -86.67 11.33
N ASP A 200 62.12 -87.31 11.01
CA ASP A 200 62.04 -88.75 10.79
C ASP A 200 61.24 -89.11 9.51
N GLN A 201 61.94 -89.67 8.51
CA GLN A 201 61.48 -90.48 7.36
C GLN A 201 60.92 -89.79 6.07
N GLY A 202 61.31 -90.35 4.91
CA GLY A 202 61.27 -89.71 3.58
C GLY A 202 60.21 -90.21 2.59
N SER A 203 58.96 -89.75 2.72
CA SER A 203 57.95 -89.84 1.63
C SER A 203 57.26 -88.48 1.36
N HIS A 204 58.04 -87.40 1.37
CA HIS A 204 57.55 -86.07 1.74
C HIS A 204 57.36 -85.02 0.62
N GLU A 205 57.79 -85.25 -0.63
CA GLU A 205 57.71 -84.19 -1.66
C GLU A 205 56.28 -83.92 -2.16
N GLU A 206 55.44 -84.95 -2.32
CA GLU A 206 54.07 -84.75 -2.84
C GLU A 206 53.15 -84.05 -1.83
N ALA A 207 53.21 -84.42 -0.55
CA ALA A 207 52.41 -83.76 0.50
C ALA A 207 52.86 -82.31 0.73
N GLN A 208 54.16 -82.03 0.63
CA GLN A 208 54.69 -80.67 0.78
C GLN A 208 54.39 -79.79 -0.44
N LYS A 209 54.34 -80.38 -1.63
CA LYS A 209 53.92 -79.70 -2.86
C LYS A 209 52.41 -79.39 -2.82
N ALA A 210 51.58 -80.35 -2.40
CA ALA A 210 50.13 -80.15 -2.26
C ALA A 210 49.80 -79.06 -1.23
N ALA A 211 50.42 -79.07 -0.05
CA ALA A 211 50.18 -78.04 0.97
C ALA A 211 50.67 -76.64 0.54
N LYS A 212 51.74 -76.54 -0.25
CA LYS A 212 52.20 -75.27 -0.84
C LYS A 212 51.26 -74.77 -1.94
N GLU A 213 50.72 -75.67 -2.75
CA GLU A 213 49.71 -75.34 -3.77
C GLU A 213 48.40 -74.88 -3.12
N ASP A 214 47.95 -75.54 -2.06
CA ASP A 214 46.76 -75.15 -1.28
C ASP A 214 46.95 -73.80 -0.58
N SER A 215 48.12 -73.57 0.03
CA SER A 215 48.44 -72.26 0.63
C SER A 215 48.51 -71.15 -0.42
N ALA A 216 49.13 -71.40 -1.59
CA ALA A 216 49.18 -70.43 -2.68
C ALA A 216 47.80 -70.15 -3.28
N LYS A 217 46.92 -71.16 -3.32
CA LYS A 217 45.53 -71.01 -3.76
C LYS A 217 44.72 -70.17 -2.77
N LEU A 218 44.83 -70.44 -1.47
CA LEU A 218 44.18 -69.65 -0.42
C LEU A 218 44.67 -68.19 -0.41
N HIS A 219 45.96 -67.95 -0.69
CA HIS A 219 46.47 -66.58 -0.83
C HIS A 219 45.84 -65.84 -2.01
N ARG A 220 45.69 -66.48 -3.18
CA ARG A 220 45.00 -65.86 -4.33
C ARG A 220 43.52 -65.60 -4.04
N GLU A 221 42.83 -66.55 -3.42
CA GLU A 221 41.42 -66.39 -3.05
C GLU A 221 41.24 -65.26 -2.01
N LEU A 222 42.19 -65.08 -1.09
CA LEU A 222 42.20 -63.96 -0.15
C LEU A 222 42.47 -62.62 -0.85
N ASP A 223 43.42 -62.57 -1.79
CA ASP A 223 43.72 -61.36 -2.57
C ASP A 223 42.49 -60.94 -3.41
N ASP A 224 41.80 -61.89 -4.04
CA ASP A 224 40.56 -61.64 -4.80
C ASP A 224 39.42 -61.16 -3.89
N ALA A 225 39.27 -61.75 -2.69
CA ALA A 225 38.27 -61.31 -1.70
C ALA A 225 38.57 -59.90 -1.16
N VAL A 226 39.84 -59.56 -0.93
CA VAL A 226 40.28 -58.23 -0.53
C VAL A 226 40.02 -57.21 -1.64
N ALA A 227 40.28 -57.58 -2.90
CA ALA A 227 39.97 -56.72 -4.05
C ALA A 227 38.45 -56.47 -4.18
N ALA A 228 37.62 -57.51 -4.01
CA ALA A 228 36.17 -57.38 -4.03
C ALA A 228 35.63 -56.51 -2.86
N ALA A 229 36.13 -56.72 -1.65
CA ALA A 229 35.78 -55.91 -0.48
C ALA A 229 36.21 -54.44 -0.62
N SER A 230 37.36 -54.19 -1.25
CA SER A 230 37.84 -52.84 -1.54
C SER A 230 36.95 -52.13 -2.56
N ALA A 231 36.52 -52.83 -3.62
CA ALA A 231 35.59 -52.29 -4.62
C ALA A 231 34.22 -51.96 -4.03
N GLU A 232 33.68 -52.81 -3.15
CA GLU A 232 32.40 -52.55 -2.47
C GLU A 232 32.51 -51.46 -1.40
N ARG A 233 33.65 -51.31 -0.72
CA ARG A 233 33.90 -50.13 0.13
C ARG A 233 33.94 -48.83 -0.68
N GLU A 234 34.52 -48.86 -1.87
CA GLU A 234 34.54 -47.70 -2.75
C GLU A 234 33.13 -47.37 -3.28
N SER A 235 32.33 -48.39 -3.63
CA SER A 235 30.93 -48.24 -4.03
C SER A 235 30.09 -47.62 -2.90
N ALA A 236 30.24 -48.11 -1.67
CA ALA A 236 29.59 -47.58 -0.48
C ALA A 236 30.06 -46.14 -0.15
N GLY A 237 31.33 -45.83 -0.39
CA GLY A 237 31.88 -44.48 -0.28
C GLY A 237 31.23 -43.50 -1.26
N LYS A 238 31.07 -43.90 -2.52
CA LYS A 238 30.37 -43.12 -3.56
C LYS A 238 28.88 -42.92 -3.24
N ALA A 239 28.20 -43.97 -2.76
CA ALA A 239 26.81 -43.87 -2.33
C ALA A 239 26.64 -42.92 -1.14
N LYS A 240 27.55 -42.98 -0.16
CA LYS A 240 27.56 -42.06 1.00
C LYS A 240 27.78 -40.60 0.58
N ALA A 241 28.67 -40.35 -0.38
CA ALA A 241 28.88 -39.02 -0.93
C ALA A 241 27.62 -38.47 -1.63
N LYS A 242 26.92 -39.33 -2.39
CA LYS A 242 25.67 -38.97 -3.08
C LYS A 242 24.52 -38.69 -2.11
N VAL A 243 24.44 -39.42 -0.99
CA VAL A 243 23.49 -39.11 0.10
C VAL A 243 23.77 -37.74 0.71
N LEU A 244 25.04 -37.41 0.99
CA LEU A 244 25.44 -36.10 1.52
C LEU A 244 25.11 -34.94 0.56
N ASP A 245 25.34 -35.13 -0.74
CA ASP A 245 25.00 -34.13 -1.76
C ASP A 245 23.48 -33.89 -1.82
N LEU A 246 22.67 -34.96 -1.83
CA LEU A 246 21.21 -34.82 -1.83
C LEU A 246 20.65 -34.27 -0.52
N GLU A 247 21.23 -34.60 0.64
CA GLU A 247 20.89 -33.96 1.91
C GLU A 247 21.16 -32.45 1.88
N THR A 248 22.27 -32.05 1.25
CA THR A 248 22.61 -30.63 1.06
C THR A 248 21.65 -29.94 0.09
N GLN A 249 21.28 -30.60 -1.01
CA GLN A 249 20.29 -30.10 -1.97
C GLN A 249 18.89 -30.01 -1.35
N LEU A 250 18.51 -30.97 -0.51
CA LEU A 250 17.25 -30.96 0.23
C LEU A 250 17.22 -29.79 1.22
N ALA A 251 18.27 -29.62 2.02
CA ALA A 251 18.39 -28.51 2.95
C ALA A 251 18.30 -27.14 2.24
N LYS A 252 18.93 -27.03 1.06
CA LYS A 252 18.81 -25.85 0.21
C LYS A 252 17.38 -25.67 -0.31
N ALA A 253 16.72 -26.71 -0.79
CA ALA A 253 15.34 -26.64 -1.27
C ALA A 253 14.34 -26.25 -0.17
N HIS A 254 14.53 -26.72 1.07
CA HIS A 254 13.74 -26.27 2.23
C HIS A 254 14.02 -24.80 2.59
N ALA A 255 15.28 -24.37 2.51
CA ALA A 255 15.64 -22.97 2.72
C ALA A 255 15.03 -22.06 1.65
N ASP A 256 15.06 -22.49 0.37
CA ASP A 256 14.46 -21.77 -0.75
C ASP A 256 12.92 -21.74 -0.63
N LEU A 257 12.27 -22.82 -0.17
CA LEU A 257 10.84 -22.86 0.13
C LEU A 257 10.46 -21.92 1.30
N ALA A 258 11.27 -21.87 2.35
CA ALA A 258 11.07 -20.97 3.49
C ALA A 258 11.33 -19.49 3.12
N ALA A 259 12.28 -19.23 2.22
CA ALA A 259 12.56 -17.90 1.68
C ALA A 259 11.43 -17.44 0.75
N ALA A 260 10.89 -18.32 -0.09
CA ALA A 260 9.75 -18.03 -0.96
C ALA A 260 8.46 -17.78 -0.15
N ALA A 261 8.29 -18.44 1.00
CA ALA A 261 7.18 -18.18 1.92
C ALA A 261 7.31 -16.86 2.70
N SER A 262 8.53 -16.28 2.83
CA SER A 262 8.79 -15.06 3.59
C SER A 262 9.10 -13.82 2.73
N SER A 263 9.30 -14.00 1.43
CA SER A 263 9.55 -12.90 0.49
C SER A 263 8.58 -12.95 -0.70
N ALA A 264 7.52 -12.15 -0.61
CA ALA A 264 6.79 -11.69 -1.79
C ALA A 264 7.28 -10.26 -2.10
N PRO A 265 8.21 -10.05 -3.06
CA PRO A 265 8.57 -8.72 -3.48
C PRO A 265 7.79 -8.30 -4.73
N ALA A 266 7.29 -7.07 -4.67
CA ALA A 266 6.82 -6.30 -5.80
C ALA A 266 7.94 -6.12 -6.84
N SER A 267 7.63 -6.30 -8.14
CA SER A 267 8.39 -5.68 -9.24
C SER A 267 7.60 -5.64 -10.55
N GLN A 268 7.24 -4.40 -10.89
CA GLN A 268 7.17 -3.69 -12.19
C GLN A 268 6.55 -4.32 -13.45
N PRO A 269 5.77 -3.53 -14.23
CA PRO A 269 5.15 -3.94 -15.48
C PRO A 269 6.05 -3.68 -16.69
N VAL A 270 6.00 -4.57 -17.70
CA VAL A 270 6.49 -4.30 -19.06
C VAL A 270 5.29 -4.29 -20.01
N ALA A 271 5.18 -3.23 -20.80
CA ALA A 271 4.08 -2.96 -21.72
C ALA A 271 4.30 -3.59 -23.12
N ALA A 272 3.17 -4.05 -23.71
CA ALA A 272 2.71 -4.04 -25.12
C ALA A 272 3.73 -4.27 -26.28
N VAL A 273 3.44 -5.01 -27.37
CA VAL A 273 2.35 -4.87 -28.37
C VAL A 273 2.24 -6.17 -29.19
N GLY A 274 1.05 -6.45 -29.72
CA GLY A 274 0.69 -7.64 -30.49
C GLY A 274 1.35 -7.82 -31.87
N ALA A 275 1.47 -9.09 -32.26
CA ALA A 275 1.77 -9.55 -33.61
C ALA A 275 0.85 -10.74 -33.93
N SER A 276 0.46 -10.87 -35.20
CA SER A 276 -0.59 -11.78 -35.67
C SER A 276 -0.27 -13.26 -35.41
N ALA A 277 -1.30 -14.05 -35.10
CA ALA A 277 -1.22 -15.41 -34.56
C ALA A 277 -0.41 -16.42 -35.40
N GLU A 278 -0.22 -16.16 -36.71
CA GLU A 278 0.51 -17.08 -37.59
C GLU A 278 2.03 -16.82 -37.65
N GLU A 279 2.49 -15.64 -37.24
CA GLU A 279 3.92 -15.33 -37.14
C GLU A 279 4.48 -15.76 -35.78
N LEU A 280 3.66 -15.68 -34.73
CA LEU A 280 3.94 -16.21 -33.39
C LEU A 280 4.16 -17.72 -33.36
N GLU A 281 3.47 -18.51 -34.18
CA GLU A 281 3.65 -19.97 -34.17
C GLU A 281 4.94 -20.41 -34.90
N ARG A 282 5.39 -19.63 -35.89
CA ARG A 282 6.67 -19.86 -36.58
C ARG A 282 7.86 -19.35 -35.76
N GLU A 283 7.70 -18.21 -35.06
CA GLU A 283 8.70 -17.74 -34.10
C GLU A 283 8.77 -18.61 -32.85
N ARG A 284 7.65 -19.16 -32.36
CA ARG A 284 7.64 -20.08 -31.21
C ARG A 284 8.44 -21.34 -31.49
N ARG A 285 8.32 -21.94 -32.68
CA ARG A 285 9.15 -23.10 -33.06
C ARG A 285 10.64 -22.77 -33.20
N ARG A 286 10.99 -21.59 -33.71
CA ARG A 286 12.39 -21.13 -33.79
C ARG A 286 12.94 -20.74 -32.41
N ALA A 287 12.10 -20.21 -31.53
CA ALA A 287 12.43 -19.89 -30.15
C ALA A 287 12.61 -21.16 -29.34
N ASP A 288 11.79 -22.19 -29.52
CA ASP A 288 11.92 -23.48 -28.83
C ASP A 288 13.23 -24.19 -29.22
N GLU A 289 13.63 -24.14 -30.50
CA GLU A 289 14.92 -24.66 -30.97
C GLU A 289 16.12 -23.82 -30.49
N ALA A 290 15.97 -22.48 -30.41
CA ALA A 290 17.00 -21.60 -29.87
C ALA A 290 17.12 -21.72 -28.34
N VAL A 291 16.02 -21.98 -27.64
CA VAL A 291 15.96 -22.23 -26.19
C VAL A 291 16.61 -23.56 -25.88
N SER A 292 16.33 -24.64 -26.60
CA SER A 292 17.05 -25.91 -26.40
C SER A 292 18.56 -25.82 -26.67
N ARG A 293 18.99 -24.99 -27.64
CA ARG A 293 20.43 -24.74 -27.88
C ARG A 293 21.07 -23.84 -26.82
N ARG A 294 20.31 -22.90 -26.28
CA ARG A 294 20.75 -22.00 -25.19
C ARG A 294 20.79 -22.72 -23.85
N GLU A 295 19.84 -23.61 -23.57
CA GLU A 295 19.82 -24.49 -22.39
C GLU A 295 21.01 -25.45 -22.39
N ALA A 296 21.39 -26.01 -23.54
CA ALA A 296 22.60 -26.83 -23.68
C ALA A 296 23.90 -26.02 -23.47
N ALA A 297 23.93 -24.75 -23.91
CA ALA A 297 25.09 -23.86 -23.71
C ALA A 297 25.16 -23.28 -22.29
N GLU A 298 24.02 -23.01 -21.64
CA GLU A 298 23.91 -22.55 -20.25
C GLU A 298 24.19 -23.69 -19.26
N ALA A 299 23.88 -24.95 -19.60
CA ALA A 299 24.31 -26.12 -18.83
C ALA A 299 25.85 -26.25 -18.79
N ALA A 300 26.53 -26.08 -19.93
CA ALA A 300 27.99 -26.12 -20.02
C ALA A 300 28.68 -24.90 -19.35
N ARG A 301 28.04 -23.72 -19.37
CA ARG A 301 28.54 -22.51 -18.70
C ARG A 301 28.29 -22.56 -17.18
N GLY A 302 27.20 -23.17 -16.75
CA GLY A 302 26.85 -23.38 -15.34
C GLY A 302 27.72 -24.41 -14.62
N GLU A 303 28.34 -25.35 -15.32
CA GLU A 303 29.36 -26.24 -14.76
C GLU A 303 30.70 -25.51 -14.55
N ALA A 304 31.12 -24.66 -15.49
CA ALA A 304 32.36 -23.88 -15.37
C ALA A 304 32.29 -22.77 -14.30
N GLU A 305 31.12 -22.16 -14.08
CA GLU A 305 30.93 -21.14 -13.03
C GLU A 305 30.78 -21.76 -11.62
N ARG A 306 30.32 -23.01 -11.50
CA ARG A 306 30.26 -23.75 -10.22
C ARG A 306 31.63 -24.20 -9.73
N GLU A 307 32.58 -24.51 -10.61
CA GLU A 307 33.97 -24.80 -10.23
C GLU A 307 34.73 -23.55 -9.75
N LEU A 308 34.40 -22.36 -10.25
CA LEU A 308 35.04 -21.09 -9.83
C LEU A 308 34.41 -20.45 -8.58
N ALA A 309 33.11 -20.67 -8.32
CA ALA A 309 32.43 -20.13 -7.13
C ALA A 309 32.71 -20.93 -5.84
N GLY A 310 33.13 -22.20 -5.97
CA GLY A 310 33.41 -23.11 -4.84
C GLY A 310 34.61 -22.72 -3.94
N LEU A 311 35.44 -21.75 -4.33
CA LEU A 311 36.63 -21.34 -3.55
C LEU A 311 36.54 -19.94 -2.90
N ARG A 312 35.39 -19.24 -2.96
CA ARG A 312 35.23 -17.90 -2.33
C ARG A 312 34.09 -17.74 -1.30
N GLY A 313 33.28 -18.77 -1.06
CA GLY A 313 32.02 -18.65 -0.31
C GLY A 313 32.10 -18.46 1.22
N ALA A 314 33.24 -18.72 1.87
CA ALA A 314 33.37 -18.57 3.32
C ALA A 314 33.60 -17.12 3.80
N GLY A 315 33.96 -16.20 2.90
CA GLY A 315 34.04 -14.76 3.19
C GLY A 315 32.70 -14.02 3.02
N SER A 316 31.79 -14.56 2.20
CA SER A 316 30.60 -13.85 1.70
C SER A 316 29.49 -13.65 2.73
N VAL A 317 29.28 -14.58 3.65
CA VAL A 317 28.16 -14.50 4.61
C VAL A 317 28.46 -13.50 5.72
N HIS A 318 29.72 -13.45 6.17
CA HIS A 318 30.16 -12.44 7.13
C HIS A 318 30.13 -11.04 6.50
N GLU A 319 30.54 -10.91 5.23
CA GLU A 319 30.52 -9.65 4.50
C GLU A 319 29.09 -9.16 4.19
N GLN A 320 28.14 -10.07 3.93
CA GLN A 320 26.72 -9.72 3.77
C GLN A 320 26.06 -9.24 5.06
N ILE A 321 26.37 -9.87 6.20
CA ILE A 321 25.87 -9.42 7.51
C ILE A 321 26.48 -8.05 7.89
N VAL A 322 27.78 -7.86 7.64
CA VAL A 322 28.47 -6.57 7.87
C VAL A 322 27.90 -5.48 6.96
N ASN A 323 27.61 -5.79 5.69
CA ASN A 323 27.01 -4.82 4.76
C ASN A 323 25.56 -4.48 5.10
N ALA A 324 24.76 -5.45 5.56
CA ALA A 324 23.39 -5.20 6.01
C ALA A 324 23.34 -4.33 7.28
N LEU A 325 24.23 -4.60 8.25
CA LEU A 325 24.37 -3.77 9.45
C LEU A 325 24.89 -2.37 9.11
N LYS A 326 25.84 -2.25 8.18
CA LYS A 326 26.34 -0.96 7.69
C LYS A 326 25.24 -0.14 7.01
N ALA A 327 24.40 -0.76 6.18
CA ALA A 327 23.27 -0.10 5.54
C ALA A 327 22.21 0.37 6.56
N GLN A 328 21.96 -0.40 7.63
CA GLN A 328 21.06 0.04 8.70
C GLN A 328 21.63 1.23 9.49
N VAL A 329 22.94 1.26 9.74
CA VAL A 329 23.59 2.40 10.40
C VAL A 329 23.57 3.65 9.50
N GLU A 330 23.85 3.51 8.21
CA GLU A 330 23.78 4.62 7.24
C GLU A 330 22.35 5.18 7.11
N ALA A 331 21.33 4.32 7.14
CA ALA A 331 19.92 4.74 7.16
C ALA A 331 19.56 5.52 8.44
N ALA A 332 20.01 5.03 9.61
CA ALA A 332 19.79 5.73 10.88
C ALA A 332 20.54 7.07 10.96
N ASP A 333 21.74 7.16 10.39
CA ASP A 333 22.50 8.42 10.31
C ASP A 333 21.86 9.41 9.33
N ALA A 334 21.27 8.93 8.23
CA ALA A 334 20.50 9.75 7.30
C ALA A 334 19.22 10.32 7.96
N GLU A 335 18.50 9.51 8.72
CA GLU A 335 17.33 9.95 9.50
C GLU A 335 17.72 10.99 10.55
N LYS A 336 18.83 10.77 11.26
CA LYS A 336 19.40 11.74 12.20
C LYS A 336 19.83 13.05 11.53
N ALA A 337 20.38 12.99 10.32
CA ALA A 337 20.72 14.17 9.53
C ALA A 337 19.47 14.95 9.10
N ALA A 338 18.41 14.25 8.68
CA ALA A 338 17.12 14.87 8.35
C ALA A 338 16.49 15.55 9.57
N LEU A 339 16.50 14.89 10.74
CA LEU A 339 16.02 15.48 12.00
C LEU A 339 16.85 16.71 12.41
N ARG A 340 18.18 16.70 12.18
CA ARG A 340 19.03 17.88 12.42
C ARG A 340 18.64 19.05 11.52
N GLN A 341 18.45 18.82 10.23
CA GLN A 341 17.98 19.86 9.30
C GLN A 341 16.61 20.41 9.70
N GLN A 342 15.70 19.55 10.17
CA GLN A 342 14.40 19.98 10.67
C GLN A 342 14.52 20.86 11.92
N VAL A 343 15.38 20.49 12.86
CA VAL A 343 15.67 21.32 14.05
C VAL A 343 16.29 22.66 13.67
N GLU A 344 17.21 22.68 12.70
CA GLU A 344 17.89 23.90 12.22
C GLU A 344 16.89 24.83 11.49
N SER A 345 15.97 24.26 10.70
CA SER A 345 14.85 24.99 10.10
C SER A 345 13.90 25.58 11.16
N LEU A 346 13.53 24.79 12.18
CA LEU A 346 12.71 25.27 13.31
C LEU A 346 13.44 26.38 14.10
N GLN A 347 14.76 26.29 14.26
CA GLN A 347 15.57 27.33 14.90
C GLN A 347 15.65 28.61 14.04
N SER A 348 15.81 28.49 12.73
CA SER A 348 15.77 29.65 11.82
C SER A 348 14.40 30.33 11.80
N MET A 349 13.30 29.55 11.83
CA MET A 349 11.94 30.09 12.01
C MET A 349 11.73 30.73 13.39
N ARG A 350 12.37 30.20 14.43
CA ARG A 350 12.40 30.83 15.75
C ARG A 350 13.11 32.18 15.69
N GLU A 351 14.28 32.27 15.07
CA GLU A 351 15.02 33.52 14.93
C GLU A 351 14.24 34.56 14.11
N ALA A 352 13.59 34.12 13.03
CA ALA A 352 12.69 34.95 12.23
C ALA A 352 11.44 35.43 13.01
N SER A 353 10.87 34.58 13.87
CA SER A 353 9.71 34.93 14.71
C SER A 353 10.06 35.71 15.98
N THR A 354 11.30 35.63 16.48
CA THR A 354 11.76 36.48 17.60
C THR A 354 11.91 37.95 17.21
N GLY A 355 11.87 38.29 15.91
CA GLY A 355 11.75 39.66 15.42
C GLY A 355 10.34 40.26 15.51
N SER A 356 9.31 39.45 15.80
CA SER A 356 7.90 39.90 15.89
C SER A 356 7.23 39.31 17.13
N ALA A 357 7.41 39.98 18.26
CA ALA A 357 6.90 39.54 19.56
C ALA A 357 5.37 39.68 19.66
N GLY A 358 4.64 38.56 19.56
CA GLY A 358 3.23 38.49 19.97
C GLY A 358 2.57 37.13 19.68
N ALA A 359 1.98 36.49 20.70
CA ALA A 359 1.14 35.29 20.71
C ALA A 359 1.68 34.00 20.03
N VAL A 360 2.17 34.06 18.79
CA VAL A 360 2.71 32.95 18.00
C VAL A 360 3.91 32.28 18.69
N GLY A 361 4.71 33.07 19.43
CA GLY A 361 5.84 32.54 20.21
C GLY A 361 5.43 31.60 21.37
N ALA A 362 4.20 31.67 21.86
CA ALA A 362 3.73 30.78 22.94
C ALA A 362 3.36 29.39 22.41
N GLU A 363 2.66 29.31 21.29
CA GLU A 363 2.34 28.03 20.64
C GLU A 363 3.58 27.34 20.11
N PHE A 364 4.52 28.11 19.53
CA PHE A 364 5.80 27.56 19.10
C PHE A 364 6.61 26.94 20.25
N ARG A 365 6.64 27.58 21.43
CA ARG A 365 7.30 27.02 22.62
C ARG A 365 6.66 25.70 23.06
N LYS A 366 5.33 25.61 23.04
CA LYS A 366 4.60 24.38 23.37
C LYS A 366 4.90 23.26 22.38
N ASN A 367 4.90 23.56 21.08
CA ASN A 367 5.23 22.57 20.05
C ASN A 367 6.69 22.10 20.12
N LEU A 368 7.61 23.00 20.47
CA LEU A 368 9.01 22.66 20.67
C LEU A 368 9.21 21.74 21.89
N GLU A 369 8.48 21.98 22.97
CA GLU A 369 8.54 21.15 24.18
C GLU A 369 8.04 19.72 23.92
N VAL A 370 6.95 19.58 23.14
CA VAL A 370 6.46 18.27 22.67
C VAL A 370 7.50 17.58 21.79
N ALA A 371 8.06 18.27 20.80
CA ALA A 371 9.07 17.68 19.91
C ALA A 371 10.35 17.23 20.65
N LEU A 372 10.75 17.96 21.70
CA LEU A 372 11.88 17.57 22.56
C LEU A 372 11.55 16.35 23.42
N ALA A 373 10.30 16.22 23.89
CA ALA A 373 9.84 15.05 24.62
C ALA A 373 9.80 13.80 23.71
N ASP A 374 9.27 13.94 22.49
CA ASP A 374 9.24 12.86 21.49
C ASP A 374 10.66 12.41 21.12
N LYS A 375 11.59 13.35 20.95
CA LYS A 375 13.01 13.04 20.72
C LYS A 375 13.62 12.25 21.89
N ALA A 376 13.35 12.66 23.13
CA ALA A 376 13.87 11.95 24.31
C ALA A 376 13.30 10.52 24.41
N GLN A 377 12.03 10.33 24.03
CA GLN A 377 11.39 9.01 23.96
C GLN A 377 12.05 8.12 22.90
N LEU A 378 12.31 8.66 21.71
CA LEU A 378 13.04 7.95 20.64
C LEU A 378 14.47 7.57 21.06
N ASP A 379 15.18 8.44 21.79
CA ASP A 379 16.52 8.13 22.31
C ASP A 379 16.48 6.97 23.31
N ILE A 380 15.42 6.86 24.13
CA ILE A 380 15.19 5.74 25.06
C ILE A 380 14.90 4.44 24.28
N GLU A 381 14.03 4.49 23.27
CA GLU A 381 13.69 3.33 22.43
C GLU A 381 14.92 2.83 21.66
N LEU A 382 15.69 3.73 21.06
CA LEU A 382 16.95 3.41 20.36
C LEU A 382 17.95 2.73 21.31
N PHE A 383 18.04 3.19 22.56
CA PHE A 383 18.87 2.54 23.57
C PHE A 383 18.38 1.13 23.89
N ALA A 384 17.06 0.92 24.04
CA ALA A 384 16.48 -0.39 24.27
C ALA A 384 16.72 -1.36 23.10
N THR A 385 16.58 -0.91 21.85
CA THR A 385 16.89 -1.72 20.66
C THR A 385 18.36 -2.10 20.60
N LYS A 386 19.28 -1.17 20.92
CA LYS A 386 20.72 -1.48 21.00
C LYS A 386 21.02 -2.57 22.03
N GLN A 387 20.38 -2.53 23.19
CA GLN A 387 20.52 -3.58 24.21
C GLN A 387 20.00 -4.94 23.72
N GLN A 388 18.89 -4.96 22.98
CA GLN A 388 18.36 -6.20 22.37
C GLN A 388 19.32 -6.78 21.33
N CYS A 389 19.92 -5.95 20.47
CA CYS A 389 20.93 -6.38 19.51
C CYS A 389 22.13 -7.02 20.21
N VAL A 390 22.68 -6.38 21.25
CA VAL A 390 23.79 -6.92 22.04
C VAL A 390 23.41 -8.26 22.70
N ALA A 391 22.19 -8.39 23.23
CA ALA A 391 21.71 -9.64 23.81
C ALA A 391 21.56 -10.77 22.78
N LEU A 392 21.10 -10.46 21.57
CA LEU A 392 21.03 -11.43 20.47
C LEU A 392 22.43 -11.86 20.02
N GLU A 393 23.37 -10.92 19.89
CA GLU A 393 24.78 -11.22 19.57
C GLU A 393 25.41 -12.17 20.60
N GLN A 394 25.14 -11.94 21.89
CA GLN A 394 25.60 -12.82 22.97
C GLN A 394 25.00 -14.22 22.87
N ARG A 395 23.68 -14.35 22.69
CA ARG A 395 22.99 -15.65 22.52
C ARG A 395 23.51 -16.42 21.31
N LEU A 396 23.75 -15.71 20.21
CA LEU A 396 24.27 -16.30 18.98
C LEU A 396 25.72 -16.78 19.19
N SER A 397 26.53 -15.99 19.90
CA SER A 397 27.90 -16.38 20.31
C SER A 397 27.93 -17.59 21.25
N GLU A 398 26.98 -17.70 22.18
CA GLU A 398 26.84 -18.85 23.08
C GLU A 398 26.38 -20.11 22.35
N ALA A 399 25.39 -20.00 21.46
CA ALA A 399 24.91 -21.11 20.65
C ALA A 399 26.01 -21.66 19.72
N LEU A 400 26.82 -20.78 19.12
CA LEU A 400 27.96 -21.17 18.31
C LEU A 400 29.06 -21.87 19.12
N LYS A 401 29.29 -21.46 20.37
CA LYS A 401 30.23 -22.15 21.27
C LYS A 401 29.71 -23.51 21.74
N ALA A 402 28.40 -23.65 21.96
CA ALA A 402 27.78 -24.90 22.40
C ALA A 402 27.63 -25.95 21.28
N GLY A 403 27.48 -25.51 20.03
CA GLY A 403 27.32 -26.41 18.87
C GLY A 403 28.63 -26.91 18.24
N GLY A 404 29.79 -26.48 18.73
CA GLY A 404 31.11 -26.83 18.19
C GLY A 404 31.93 -27.82 19.04
N GLY A 405 31.32 -28.48 20.01
CA GLY A 405 31.96 -29.43 20.94
C GLY A 405 31.66 -30.89 20.67
#